data_AF-A0A2H0CTH1-F1
#
_entry.id   AF-A0A2H0CTH1-F1
#
_cell.length_a   1.000
_cell.length_b   1.000
_cell.length_c   1.000
_cell.angle_alpha   90.00
_cell.angle_beta   90.00
_cell.angle_gamma   90.00
#
_symmetry.space_group_name_H-M   'P 1'
#
loop_
_entity.id
_entity.type
_entity.pdbx_description
1 polymer ?
#
loop_
_entity_poly.entity_id
_entity_poly.type
_entity_poly.pdbx_seq_one_letter_code
_entity_poly.pdbx_strand_id
1 'polypeptide(L)'
;MLKFHRFRALALILFLLIFSSVSCEMLDRYHQTQEDLDLSIKAYNHEFESKAIDRSARFVHPDYRPEYMSKSPEFTRRITIFEASILHIKFFKNGVPTSSQSREGFDRAIVVIRYQVAILPSNKLKTLLIEQEWVLYQEQWVTISDLDAFLEQS
;
A
#
# COMPACT_ATOMS: atom_id res chain seq x y z
N MET A 1 22.83 43.35 40.02
CA MET A 1 22.13 42.06 40.18
C MET A 1 20.88 41.93 39.28
N LEU A 2 20.83 42.57 38.10
CA LEU A 2 19.64 42.63 37.22
C LEU A 2 19.81 41.88 35.87
N LYS A 3 21.03 41.48 35.51
CA LYS A 3 21.35 40.82 34.23
C LYS A 3 21.05 39.30 34.22
N PHE A 4 20.99 38.66 35.39
CA PHE A 4 20.86 37.20 35.49
C PHE A 4 19.41 36.68 35.30
N HIS A 5 18.39 37.50 35.59
CA HIS A 5 16.99 37.10 35.42
C HIS A 5 16.51 37.14 33.96
N ARG A 6 17.06 38.04 33.13
CA ARG A 6 16.68 38.16 31.72
C ARG A 6 17.12 36.95 30.88
N PHE A 7 18.27 36.37 31.20
CA PHE A 7 18.79 35.17 30.52
C PHE A 7 17.96 33.92 30.79
N ARG A 8 17.46 33.76 32.03
CA ARG A 8 16.58 32.65 32.42
C ARG A 8 15.21 32.72 31.74
N ALA A 9 14.65 33.92 31.60
CA ALA A 9 13.37 34.12 30.90
C ALA A 9 13.49 33.84 29.39
N LEU A 10 14.58 34.26 28.75
CA LEU A 10 14.83 34.02 27.32
C LEU A 10 15.02 32.53 27.01
N ALA A 11 15.71 31.79 27.88
CA ALA A 11 15.90 30.35 27.75
C ALA A 11 14.58 29.56 27.89
N LEU A 12 13.70 30.00 28.80
CA LEU A 12 12.35 29.41 28.97
C LEU A 12 11.44 29.65 27.77
N ILE A 13 11.51 30.83 27.15
CA ILE A 13 10.76 31.16 25.94
C ILE A 13 11.26 30.37 24.73
N LEU A 14 12.59 30.22 24.59
CA LEU A 14 13.18 29.40 23.52
C LEU A 14 12.81 27.92 23.69
N PHE A 15 12.76 27.41 24.92
CA PHE A 15 12.33 26.03 25.21
C PHE A 15 10.85 25.82 24.88
N LEU A 16 9.97 26.77 25.18
CA LEU A 16 8.54 26.70 24.82
C LEU A 16 8.30 26.76 23.30
N LEU A 17 9.12 27.51 22.55
CA LEU A 17 9.02 27.58 21.09
C LEU A 17 9.40 26.25 20.41
N ILE A 18 10.39 25.52 20.92
CA ILE A 18 10.81 24.22 20.38
C ILE A 18 9.72 23.13 20.58
N PHE A 19 8.91 23.24 21.65
CA PHE A 19 7.81 22.30 21.90
C PHE A 19 6.52 22.62 21.13
N SER A 20 6.36 23.84 20.61
CA SER A 20 5.18 24.23 19.83
C SER A 20 5.18 23.70 18.38
N SER A 21 6.30 23.17 17.89
CA SER A 21 6.43 22.63 16.53
C SER A 21 6.05 21.14 16.38
N VAL A 22 5.73 20.45 17.47
CA VAL A 22 5.48 18.98 17.45
C VAL A 22 4.07 18.62 16.94
N SER A 23 3.16 19.60 16.78
CA SER A 23 1.78 19.30 16.35
C SER A 23 1.57 19.22 14.84
N CYS A 24 2.58 19.54 14.02
CA CYS A 24 2.44 19.54 12.55
C CYS A 24 3.04 18.29 11.88
N GLU A 25 3.98 17.60 12.53
CA GLU A 25 4.60 16.37 11.99
C GLU A 25 3.61 15.20 11.85
N MET A 26 2.58 15.19 12.70
CA MET A 26 1.63 14.09 12.77
C MET A 26 0.68 14.08 11.55
N LEU A 27 0.22 15.25 11.09
CA LEU A 27 -0.64 15.36 9.90
C LEU A 27 0.11 14.97 8.62
N ASP A 28 1.39 15.35 8.52
CA ASP A 28 2.26 15.08 7.38
C ASP A 28 2.51 13.56 7.20
N ARG A 29 2.73 12.84 8.31
CA ARG A 29 2.92 11.38 8.30
C ARG A 29 1.69 10.61 7.80
N TYR A 30 0.48 11.08 8.07
CA TYR A 30 -0.74 10.40 7.62
C TYR A 30 -0.96 10.54 6.12
N HIS A 31 -0.75 11.74 5.58
CA HIS A 31 -0.82 11.96 4.14
C HIS A 31 0.25 11.13 3.41
N GLN A 32 1.46 11.05 3.96
CA GLN A 32 2.53 10.19 3.43
C GLN A 32 2.14 8.72 3.41
N THR A 33 1.60 8.16 4.50
CA THR A 33 1.21 6.73 4.53
C THR A 33 0.18 6.36 3.45
N GLN A 34 -0.79 7.23 3.17
CA GLN A 34 -1.76 6.99 2.09
C GLN A 34 -1.13 7.16 0.71
N GLU A 35 -0.33 8.19 0.51
CA GLU A 35 0.39 8.42 -0.74
C GLU A 35 1.35 7.26 -1.06
N ASP A 36 2.07 6.76 -0.07
CA ASP A 36 2.98 5.61 -0.18
C ASP A 36 2.24 4.33 -0.56
N LEU A 37 1.06 4.10 0.02
CA LEU A 37 0.20 2.97 -0.37
C LEU A 37 -0.25 3.12 -1.83
N ASP A 38 -0.76 4.30 -2.21
CA ASP A 38 -1.24 4.56 -3.57
C ASP A 38 -0.11 4.39 -4.61
N LEU A 39 1.10 4.85 -4.30
CA LEU A 39 2.29 4.68 -5.12
C LEU A 39 2.68 3.20 -5.24
N SER A 40 2.63 2.46 -4.13
CA SER A 40 2.96 1.03 -4.10
C SER A 40 1.96 0.22 -4.93
N ILE A 41 0.66 0.49 -4.82
CA ILE A 41 -0.38 -0.16 -5.62
C ILE A 41 -0.17 0.14 -7.12
N LYS A 42 0.07 1.41 -7.47
CA LYS A 42 0.32 1.81 -8.87
C LYS A 42 1.55 1.12 -9.45
N ALA A 43 2.66 1.12 -8.70
CA ALA A 43 3.90 0.50 -9.14
C ALA A 43 3.77 -1.03 -9.28
N TYR A 44 3.13 -1.69 -8.32
CA TYR A 44 2.83 -3.12 -8.41
C TYR A 44 1.97 -3.43 -9.63
N ASN A 45 0.83 -2.76 -9.81
CA ASN A 45 -0.08 -3.04 -10.92
C ASN A 45 0.58 -2.78 -12.28
N HIS A 46 1.37 -1.72 -12.42
CA HIS A 46 2.11 -1.47 -13.65
C HIS A 46 3.04 -2.66 -14.03
N GLU A 47 3.77 -3.20 -13.05
CA GLU A 47 4.67 -4.32 -13.27
C GLU A 47 3.93 -5.65 -13.45
N PHE A 48 2.84 -5.83 -12.71
CA PHE A 48 2.01 -7.02 -12.77
C PHE A 48 1.26 -7.13 -14.11
N GLU A 49 0.64 -6.04 -14.58
CA GLU A 49 -0.05 -5.95 -15.86
C GLU A 49 0.90 -6.20 -17.04
N SER A 50 2.14 -5.69 -16.95
CA SER A 50 3.18 -5.90 -17.96
C SER A 50 3.86 -7.27 -17.87
N LYS A 51 3.42 -8.13 -16.94
CA LYS A 51 4.00 -9.46 -16.66
C LYS A 51 5.48 -9.42 -16.27
N ALA A 52 5.96 -8.30 -15.72
CA ALA A 52 7.29 -8.17 -15.17
C ALA A 52 7.35 -8.79 -13.76
N ILE A 53 7.07 -10.09 -13.65
CA ILE A 53 6.86 -10.82 -12.39
C ILE A 53 8.00 -10.62 -11.39
N ASP A 54 9.26 -10.72 -11.84
CA ASP A 54 10.42 -10.54 -10.97
C ASP A 54 10.45 -9.15 -10.31
N ARG A 55 9.92 -8.14 -11.01
CA ARG A 55 9.82 -6.78 -10.49
C ARG A 55 8.61 -6.62 -9.58
N SER A 56 7.43 -7.09 -9.99
CA SER A 56 6.23 -7.00 -9.15
C SER A 56 6.36 -7.79 -7.84
N ALA A 57 7.15 -8.87 -7.83
CA ALA A 57 7.43 -9.69 -6.64
C ALA A 57 8.07 -8.92 -5.47
N ARG A 58 8.69 -7.75 -5.71
CA ARG A 58 9.23 -6.89 -4.63
C ARG A 58 8.14 -6.25 -3.77
N PHE A 59 6.93 -6.15 -4.30
CA PHE A 59 5.76 -5.69 -3.56
C PHE A 59 5.02 -6.85 -2.91
N VAL A 60 5.36 -8.11 -3.18
CA VAL A 60 4.72 -9.26 -2.52
C VAL A 60 5.37 -9.47 -1.16
N HIS A 61 4.53 -9.66 -0.15
CA HIS A 61 4.96 -9.94 1.22
C HIS A 61 5.95 -11.12 1.23
N PRO A 62 7.09 -11.03 1.92
CA PRO A 62 8.15 -12.05 1.84
C PRO A 62 7.67 -13.49 2.07
N ASP A 63 6.77 -13.70 3.04
CA ASP A 63 6.23 -15.02 3.37
C ASP A 63 5.40 -15.65 2.24
N TYR A 64 4.82 -14.84 1.36
CA TYR A 64 3.97 -15.28 0.24
C TYR A 64 4.70 -15.29 -1.10
N ARG A 65 5.90 -14.69 -1.15
CA ARG A 65 6.69 -14.59 -2.39
C ARG A 65 7.05 -15.95 -3.00
N PRO A 66 7.43 -17.00 -2.24
CA PRO A 66 7.73 -18.31 -2.82
C PRO A 66 6.54 -18.90 -3.59
N GLU A 67 5.35 -18.82 -3.01
CA GLU A 67 4.11 -19.30 -3.63
C GLU A 67 3.76 -18.48 -4.87
N TYR A 68 3.78 -17.16 -4.77
CA TYR A 68 3.59 -16.24 -5.90
C TYR A 68 4.52 -16.58 -7.07
N MET A 69 5.82 -16.75 -6.78
CA MET A 69 6.82 -17.09 -7.81
C MET A 69 6.56 -18.47 -8.41
N SER A 70 6.14 -19.47 -7.63
CA SER A 70 5.84 -20.82 -8.12
C SER A 70 4.67 -20.85 -9.12
N LYS A 71 3.65 -20.00 -8.90
CA LYS A 71 2.45 -19.90 -9.75
C LYS A 71 2.63 -18.96 -10.96
N SER A 72 3.62 -18.07 -10.88
CA SER A 72 3.87 -17.06 -11.90
C SER A 72 4.11 -17.56 -13.34
N PRO A 73 4.73 -18.73 -13.61
CA PRO A 73 4.93 -19.21 -14.98
C PRO A 73 3.61 -19.55 -15.66
N GLU A 74 2.68 -20.16 -14.91
CA GLU A 74 1.36 -20.46 -15.42
C GLU A 74 0.55 -19.19 -15.64
N PHE A 75 0.55 -18.28 -14.66
CA PHE A 75 -0.10 -16.98 -14.77
C PHE A 75 0.36 -16.21 -16.00
N THR A 76 1.67 -16.07 -16.19
CA THR A 76 2.29 -15.36 -17.31
C THR A 76 1.87 -15.96 -18.66
N ARG A 77 1.77 -17.29 -18.72
CA ARG A 77 1.35 -18.01 -19.92
C ARG A 77 -0.13 -17.83 -20.23
N ARG A 78 -1.01 -17.91 -19.22
CA ARG A 78 -2.46 -18.02 -19.43
C ARG A 78 -3.19 -16.68 -19.41
N ILE A 79 -2.75 -15.75 -18.59
CA ILE A 79 -3.49 -14.52 -18.27
C ILE A 79 -2.90 -13.36 -19.04
N THR A 80 -3.72 -12.58 -19.72
CA THR A 80 -3.35 -11.27 -20.25
C THR A 80 -4.25 -10.24 -19.59
N ILE A 81 -3.64 -9.27 -18.91
CA ILE A 81 -4.37 -8.14 -18.31
C ILE A 81 -4.35 -6.99 -19.31
N PHE A 82 -5.52 -6.39 -19.52
CA PHE A 82 -5.69 -5.22 -20.40
C PHE A 82 -5.80 -3.93 -19.60
N GLU A 83 -6.47 -4.00 -18.45
CA GLU A 83 -6.73 -2.85 -17.59
C GLU A 83 -6.91 -3.33 -16.16
N ALA A 84 -6.40 -2.55 -15.21
CA ALA A 84 -6.80 -2.62 -13.81
C ALA A 84 -7.37 -1.26 -13.37
N SER A 85 -8.48 -1.28 -12.65
CA SER A 85 -9.04 -0.08 -12.02
C SER A 85 -9.33 -0.36 -10.56
N ILE A 86 -8.79 0.48 -9.66
CA ILE A 86 -9.16 0.44 -8.25
C ILE A 86 -10.61 0.91 -8.12
N LEU A 87 -11.46 0.10 -7.49
CA LEU A 87 -12.87 0.44 -7.25
C LEU A 87 -13.07 1.06 -5.87
N HIS A 88 -12.46 0.47 -4.85
CA HIS A 88 -12.54 0.97 -3.49
C HIS A 88 -11.37 0.45 -2.64
N ILE A 89 -11.08 1.19 -1.56
CA ILE A 89 -10.07 0.82 -0.57
C ILE A 89 -10.72 0.87 0.81
N LYS A 90 -10.54 -0.18 1.62
CA LYS A 90 -10.90 -0.23 3.04
C LYS A 90 -9.64 -0.22 3.87
N PHE A 91 -9.56 0.66 4.86
CA PHE A 91 -8.39 0.79 5.73
C PHE A 91 -8.63 0.12 7.08
N PHE A 92 -7.55 -0.41 7.66
CA PHE A 92 -7.58 -1.08 8.96
C PHE A 92 -6.39 -0.63 9.80
N LYS A 93 -6.61 -0.54 11.10
CA LYS A 93 -5.56 -0.36 12.11
C LYS A 93 -5.67 -1.49 13.13
N ASN A 94 -4.62 -2.29 13.28
CA ASN A 94 -4.62 -3.43 14.21
C ASN A 94 -5.85 -4.35 14.04
N GLY A 95 -6.29 -4.58 12.80
CA GLY A 95 -7.46 -5.40 12.47
C GLY A 95 -8.83 -4.70 12.59
N VAL A 96 -8.89 -3.48 13.10
CA VAL A 96 -10.14 -2.71 13.24
C VAL A 96 -10.33 -1.79 12.03
N PRO A 97 -11.51 -1.74 11.38
CA PRO A 97 -11.79 -0.81 10.29
C PRO A 97 -11.57 0.65 10.71
N THR A 98 -10.94 1.44 9.84
CA THR A 98 -10.64 2.85 10.07
C THR A 98 -10.83 3.65 8.78
N SER A 99 -10.67 4.98 8.84
CA SER A 99 -10.66 5.85 7.67
C SER A 99 -9.24 6.28 7.33
N SER A 100 -8.99 6.69 6.09
CA SER A 100 -7.69 7.24 5.70
C SER A 100 -7.35 8.57 6.39
N GLN A 101 -8.36 9.24 6.96
CA GLN A 101 -8.21 10.48 7.73
C GLN A 101 -8.07 10.22 9.24
N SER A 102 -8.01 8.95 9.65
CA SER A 102 -7.90 8.61 11.06
C SER A 102 -6.57 9.07 11.65
N ARG A 103 -6.63 9.64 12.86
CA ARG A 103 -5.46 10.07 13.62
C ARG A 103 -4.60 8.93 14.13
N GLU A 104 -5.05 7.68 14.04
CA GLU A 104 -4.23 6.54 14.44
C GLU A 104 -3.48 5.93 13.24
N GLY A 105 -3.71 6.47 12.03
CA GLY A 105 -3.23 5.91 10.77
C GLY A 105 -3.89 4.56 10.45
N PHE A 106 -3.25 3.81 9.57
CA PHE A 106 -3.63 2.44 9.20
C PHE A 106 -2.37 1.64 8.87
N ASP A 107 -2.42 0.33 9.07
CA ASP A 107 -1.32 -0.62 8.81
C ASP A 107 -1.73 -1.73 7.85
N ARG A 108 -2.99 -1.73 7.43
CA ARG A 108 -3.55 -2.68 6.47
C ARG A 108 -4.60 -2.01 5.61
N ALA A 109 -4.69 -2.43 4.36
CA ALA A 109 -5.74 -2.04 3.43
C ALA A 109 -6.25 -3.24 2.64
N ILE A 110 -7.54 -3.27 2.36
CA ILE A 110 -8.15 -4.17 1.37
C ILE A 110 -8.52 -3.31 0.16
N VAL A 111 -7.85 -3.57 -0.95
CA VAL A 111 -8.00 -2.84 -2.21
C VAL A 111 -8.78 -3.73 -3.17
N VAL A 112 -9.96 -3.28 -3.59
CA VAL A 112 -10.75 -4.03 -4.57
C VAL A 112 -10.47 -3.49 -5.95
N ILE A 113 -9.94 -4.35 -6.81
CA ILE A 113 -9.50 -4.01 -8.14
C ILE A 113 -10.35 -4.76 -9.16
N ARG A 114 -10.80 -4.02 -10.16
CA ARG A 114 -11.41 -4.58 -11.35
C ARG A 114 -10.35 -4.81 -12.41
N TYR A 115 -10.12 -6.06 -12.76
CA TYR A 115 -9.24 -6.45 -13.85
C TYR A 115 -10.05 -6.80 -15.10
N GLN A 116 -9.66 -6.26 -16.25
CA GLN A 116 -10.09 -6.75 -17.57
C GLN A 116 -9.04 -7.71 -18.10
N VAL A 117 -9.40 -8.98 -18.29
CA VAL A 117 -8.45 -10.04 -18.62
C VAL A 117 -8.93 -10.93 -19.77
N ALA A 118 -7.99 -11.54 -20.49
CA ALA A 118 -8.24 -12.74 -21.29
C ALA A 118 -7.47 -13.93 -20.69
N ILE A 119 -8.09 -15.11 -20.73
CA ILE A 119 -7.58 -16.33 -20.08
C ILE A 119 -7.56 -17.48 -21.08
N LEU A 120 -6.35 -17.92 -21.46
CA LEU A 120 -6.19 -19.04 -22.38
C LEU A 120 -6.85 -20.33 -21.86
N PRO A 121 -7.43 -21.14 -22.76
CA PRO A 121 -7.40 -21.02 -24.23
C PRO A 121 -8.44 -20.05 -24.82
N SER A 122 -9.32 -19.48 -24.00
CA SER A 122 -10.28 -18.48 -24.45
C SER A 122 -9.61 -17.13 -24.68
N ASN A 123 -9.99 -16.44 -25.74
CA ASN A 123 -9.57 -15.05 -26.00
C ASN A 123 -10.68 -14.04 -25.67
N LYS A 124 -11.77 -14.48 -25.02
CA LYS A 124 -12.85 -13.59 -24.60
C LYS A 124 -12.39 -12.74 -23.41
N LEU A 125 -12.70 -11.45 -23.49
CA LEU A 125 -12.51 -10.52 -22.38
C LEU A 125 -13.44 -10.91 -21.22
N LYS A 126 -12.89 -10.99 -20.02
CA LYS A 126 -13.59 -11.21 -18.76
C LYS A 126 -13.27 -10.06 -17.80
N THR A 127 -14.24 -9.71 -16.97
CA THR A 127 -14.03 -8.79 -15.86
C THR A 127 -13.90 -9.61 -14.58
N LEU A 128 -12.79 -9.45 -13.85
CA LEU A 128 -12.57 -10.03 -12.53
C LEU A 128 -12.58 -8.93 -11.47
N LEU A 129 -13.21 -9.19 -10.33
CA LEU A 129 -13.12 -8.35 -9.14
C LEU A 129 -12.27 -9.10 -8.13
N ILE A 130 -11.11 -8.53 -7.80
CA ILE A 130 -10.15 -9.17 -6.90
C ILE A 130 -9.93 -8.25 -5.71
N GLU A 131 -10.06 -8.82 -4.52
CA GLU A 131 -9.65 -8.17 -3.29
C GLU A 131 -8.16 -8.44 -3.07
N GLN A 132 -7.36 -7.38 -3.04
CA GLN A 132 -5.94 -7.46 -2.72
C GLN A 132 -5.73 -6.92 -1.31
N GLU A 133 -5.14 -7.75 -0.46
CA GLU A 133 -4.70 -7.32 0.84
C GLU A 133 -3.33 -6.66 0.75
N TRP A 134 -3.20 -5.51 1.40
CA TRP A 134 -1.98 -4.72 1.51
C TRP A 134 -1.68 -4.51 3.00
N VAL A 135 -0.44 -4.71 3.40
CA VAL A 135 0.02 -4.55 4.79
C VAL A 135 1.30 -3.73 4.83
N LEU A 136 1.45 -2.93 5.89
CA LEU A 136 2.67 -2.18 6.15
C LEU A 136 3.68 -3.11 6.84
N TYR A 137 4.69 -3.54 6.11
CA TYR A 137 5.73 -4.45 6.57
C TYR A 137 7.09 -3.78 6.47
N GLN A 138 7.81 -3.64 7.59
CA GLN A 138 9.13 -2.99 7.65
C GLN A 138 9.14 -1.62 6.95
N GLU A 139 8.14 -0.77 7.24
CA GLU A 139 7.96 0.56 6.66
C GLU A 139 7.64 0.59 5.16
N GLN A 140 7.38 -0.56 4.55
CA GLN A 140 6.99 -0.67 3.15
C GLN A 140 5.60 -1.31 3.00
N TRP A 141 4.80 -0.76 2.09
CA TRP A 141 3.54 -1.40 1.69
C TRP A 141 3.81 -2.60 0.78
N VAL A 142 3.32 -3.76 1.20
CA VAL A 142 3.41 -5.01 0.45
C VAL A 142 2.05 -5.68 0.36
N THR A 143 1.80 -6.39 -0.73
CA THR A 143 0.57 -7.14 -0.95
C THR A 143 0.72 -8.61 -0.58
N ILE A 144 -0.35 -9.16 -0.01
CA ILE A 144 -0.59 -10.59 0.06
C ILE A 144 -1.33 -10.96 -1.23
N SER A 145 -0.55 -11.21 -2.30
CA SER A 145 -1.11 -11.49 -3.62
C SER A 145 -1.44 -12.97 -3.77
N ASP A 146 -2.66 -13.26 -4.20
CA ASP A 146 -3.09 -14.59 -4.59
C ASP A 146 -3.29 -14.67 -6.12
N LEU A 147 -2.48 -15.49 -6.79
CA LEU A 147 -2.59 -15.71 -8.23
C LEU A 147 -3.69 -16.72 -8.57
N ASP A 148 -4.16 -17.54 -7.63
CA ASP A 148 -5.23 -18.52 -7.88
C ASP A 148 -6.54 -17.81 -8.21
N ALA A 149 -6.78 -16.64 -7.60
CA ALA A 149 -7.89 -15.75 -7.93
C ALA A 149 -8.03 -15.47 -9.44
N PHE A 150 -6.93 -15.55 -10.21
CA PHE A 150 -6.93 -15.45 -11.67
C PHE A 150 -6.98 -16.81 -12.37
N LEU A 151 -6.22 -17.79 -11.87
CA LEU A 151 -6.00 -19.08 -12.53
C LEU A 151 -7.22 -20.02 -12.46
N GLU A 152 -8.03 -19.92 -11.40
CA GLU A 152 -9.22 -20.75 -11.17
C GLU A 152 -10.45 -20.29 -11.99
N GLN A 153 -10.35 -19.18 -12.72
CA GLN A 153 -11.45 -18.57 -13.49
C GLN A 153 -11.70 -19.24 -14.86
N SER A 154 -11.22 -20.46 -15.07
CA SER A 154 -11.24 -21.17 -16.36
C SER A 154 -12.49 -22.01 -16.59
#